data_AF-A0A651EQQ0-F1
#
_entry.id   AF-A0A651EQQ0-F1
#
_cell.length_a   1.000
_cell.length_b   1.000
_cell.length_c   1.000
_cell.angle_alpha   90.00
_cell.angle_beta   90.00
_cell.angle_gamma   90.00
#
_symmetry.space_group_name_H-M   'P 1'
#
loop_
_entity.id
_entity.type
_entity.pdbx_description
1 polymer ?
#
loop_
_entity_poly.entity_id
_entity_poly.type
_entity_poly.pdbx_seq_one_letter_code
_entity_poly.pdbx_strand_id
1 'polypeptide(L)'
;MAAKLGEIPITEIQAELRRRQKDVTGLQKKRDRLAAQLMELDAQLADLGIAQEGMQGIMGVPGRRRPRNDMPLTDALVELLKDKTLSVTEAAIEVQKAGYKTTSPNFRTIVNQTLLREKRIKRVGRGLYTSAPTAGGSKKTTRKKRRSRR
;
A
#
# COMPACT_ATOMS: atom_id res chain seq x y z
N MET A 1 -1.64 43.44 -19.63
CA MET A 1 -0.22 43.75 -19.35
C MET A 1 -0.13 44.19 -17.90
N ALA A 2 0.75 43.59 -17.10
CA ALA A 2 0.92 43.99 -15.71
C ALA A 2 1.77 45.27 -15.68
N ALA A 3 1.21 46.37 -15.17
CA ALA A 3 1.93 47.62 -14.95
C ALA A 3 3.05 47.40 -13.92
N LYS A 4 4.20 48.05 -14.10
CA LYS A 4 5.34 47.96 -13.17
C LYS A 4 4.95 48.62 -11.84
N LEU A 5 5.27 47.96 -10.72
CA LEU A 5 4.84 48.36 -9.37
C LEU A 5 5.21 49.82 -8.96
N GLY A 6 6.22 50.41 -9.60
CA GLY A 6 6.65 51.80 -9.33
C GLY A 6 5.82 52.88 -10.02
N GLU A 7 4.96 52.53 -10.97
CA GLU A 7 4.15 53.49 -11.76
C GLU A 7 2.71 53.62 -11.24
N ILE A 8 2.30 52.76 -10.31
CA ILE A 8 0.94 52.74 -9.74
C ILE A 8 0.93 53.60 -8.46
N PRO A 9 0.00 54.56 -8.31
CA PRO A 9 -0.09 55.34 -7.09
C PRO A 9 -0.42 54.45 -5.88
N ILE A 10 0.19 54.74 -4.73
CA ILE A 10 0.05 53.96 -3.49
C ILE A 10 -1.41 53.75 -3.08
N THR A 11 -2.28 54.72 -3.36
CA THR A 11 -3.73 54.66 -3.10
C THR A 11 -4.43 53.57 -3.90
N GLU A 12 -4.03 53.35 -5.16
CA GLU A 12 -4.56 52.27 -6.01
C GLU A 12 -4.07 50.90 -5.52
N ILE A 13 -2.80 50.80 -5.10
CA ILE A 13 -2.26 49.56 -4.50
C ILE A 13 -3.02 49.20 -3.22
N GLN A 14 -3.32 50.18 -2.37
CA GLN A 14 -4.11 49.98 -1.15
C GLN A 14 -5.56 49.56 -1.45
N ALA A 15 -6.18 50.12 -2.48
CA ALA A 15 -7.54 49.74 -2.91
C ALA A 15 -7.57 48.29 -3.42
N GLU A 16 -6.58 47.89 -4.22
CA GLU A 16 -6.46 46.53 -4.75
C GLU A 16 -6.16 45.51 -3.64
N LEU A 17 -5.33 45.85 -2.65
CA LEU A 17 -5.11 45.02 -1.46
C LEU A 17 -6.40 44.78 -0.68
N ARG A 18 -7.19 45.84 -0.43
CA ARG A 18 -8.48 45.72 0.27
C ARG A 18 -9.48 44.85 -0.49
N ARG A 19 -9.50 44.95 -1.82
CA ARG A 19 -10.34 44.10 -2.68
C ARG A 19 -9.96 42.63 -2.53
N ARG A 20 -8.66 42.32 -2.69
CA ARG A 20 -8.16 40.93 -2.56
C ARG A 20 -8.39 40.36 -1.15
N GLN A 21 -8.20 41.16 -0.11
CA GLN A 21 -8.47 40.73 1.26
C GLN A 21 -9.94 40.34 1.45
N LYS A 22 -10.89 41.10 0.88
CA LYS A 22 -12.32 40.74 0.92
C LYS A 22 -12.59 39.42 0.19
N ASP A 23 -12.03 39.25 -1.01
CA ASP A 23 -12.22 38.04 -1.82
C ASP A 23 -11.66 36.77 -1.13
N VAL A 24 -10.52 36.90 -0.45
CA VAL A 24 -9.91 35.80 0.31
C VAL A 24 -10.83 35.29 1.42
N THR A 25 -11.51 36.19 2.15
CA THR A 25 -12.44 35.74 3.21
C THR A 25 -13.63 34.94 2.65
N GLY A 26 -14.14 35.33 1.47
CA GLY A 26 -15.20 34.61 0.79
C GLY A 26 -14.75 33.24 0.30
N LEU A 27 -13.54 33.16 -0.26
CA LEU A 27 -12.93 31.91 -0.70
C LEU A 27 -12.64 30.96 0.47
N GLN A 28 -12.17 31.50 1.60
CA GLN A 28 -11.93 30.70 2.81
C GLN A 28 -13.23 30.09 3.34
N LYS A 29 -14.32 30.87 3.42
CA LYS A 29 -15.64 30.33 3.80
C LYS A 29 -16.14 29.25 2.83
N LYS A 30 -15.93 29.44 1.52
CA LYS A 30 -16.28 28.43 0.51
C LYS A 30 -15.47 27.16 0.68
N ARG A 31 -14.16 27.28 0.93
CA ARG A 31 -13.27 26.15 1.24
C ARG A 31 -13.80 25.39 2.47
N ASP A 32 -14.11 26.08 3.55
CA ASP A 32 -14.53 25.44 4.80
C ASP A 32 -15.88 24.73 4.62
N ARG A 33 -16.82 25.33 3.87
CA ARG A 33 -18.09 24.68 3.51
C ARG A 33 -17.89 23.42 2.66
N LEU A 34 -17.05 23.48 1.63
CA LEU A 34 -16.75 22.34 0.78
C LEU A 34 -16.04 21.23 1.57
N ALA A 35 -15.13 21.59 2.48
CA ALA A 35 -14.46 20.63 3.35
C ALA A 35 -15.47 19.89 4.24
N ALA A 36 -16.44 20.60 4.84
CA ALA A 36 -17.50 19.96 5.61
C ALA A 36 -18.37 19.01 4.77
N GLN A 37 -18.68 19.39 3.52
CA GLN A 37 -19.43 18.53 2.59
C GLN A 37 -18.64 17.28 2.19
N LEU A 38 -17.33 17.41 1.97
CA LEU A 38 -16.46 16.27 1.70
C LEU A 38 -16.40 15.33 2.90
N MET A 39 -16.28 15.85 4.12
CA MET A 39 -16.28 15.03 5.34
C MET A 39 -17.57 14.23 5.51
N GLU A 40 -18.73 14.83 5.20
CA GLU A 40 -20.02 14.14 5.24
C GLU A 40 -20.09 13.01 4.20
N LEU A 41 -19.66 13.28 2.96
CA LEU A 41 -19.61 12.25 1.92
C LEU A 41 -18.62 11.13 2.26
N ASP A 42 -17.47 11.47 2.85
CA ASP A 42 -16.48 10.49 3.28
C ASP A 42 -17.02 9.60 4.42
N ALA A 43 -17.84 10.14 5.33
CA ALA A 43 -18.53 9.35 6.35
C ALA A 43 -19.53 8.37 5.72
N GLN A 44 -20.33 8.82 4.75
CA GLN A 44 -21.28 7.97 4.02
C GLN A 44 -20.57 6.87 3.23
N LEU A 45 -19.43 7.18 2.59
CA LEU A 45 -18.60 6.20 1.90
C LEU A 45 -17.99 5.17 2.86
N ALA A 46 -17.59 5.61 4.05
CA ALA A 46 -17.08 4.72 5.09
C ALA A 46 -18.14 3.75 5.61
N ASP A 47 -19.38 4.21 5.84
CA ASP A 47 -20.51 3.38 6.25
C ASP A 47 -20.87 2.32 5.19
N LEU A 48 -20.71 2.65 3.91
CA LEU A 48 -20.88 1.73 2.78
C LEU A 48 -19.68 0.76 2.59
N GLY A 49 -18.67 0.82 3.46
CA GLY A 49 -17.48 -0.03 3.39
C GLY A 49 -16.54 0.30 2.23
N ILE A 50 -16.76 1.42 1.54
CA ILE A 50 -15.89 1.92 0.47
C ILE A 50 -14.73 2.66 1.14
N ALA A 51 -13.74 1.92 1.60
CA ALA A 51 -12.47 2.51 2.01
C ALA A 51 -11.82 3.14 0.76
N GLN A 52 -11.80 4.46 0.66
CA GLN A 52 -11.03 5.18 -0.36
C GLN A 52 -9.54 4.81 -0.21
N GLU A 53 -9.07 3.85 -1.01
CA GLU A 53 -7.67 3.40 -1.06
C GLU A 53 -6.70 4.46 -1.63
N GLY A 54 -7.15 5.67 -1.96
CA GLY A 54 -6.36 6.67 -2.69
C GLY A 54 -6.10 8.02 -2.03
N MET A 55 -6.79 8.38 -0.94
CA MET A 55 -6.71 9.74 -0.33
C MET A 55 -5.92 9.78 1.00
N GLN A 56 -5.14 8.73 1.31
CA GLN A 56 -4.22 8.72 2.46
C GLN A 56 -2.99 9.60 2.20
N GLY A 57 -3.17 10.91 2.18
CA GLY A 57 -2.05 11.85 2.06
C GLY A 57 -2.44 13.30 2.30
N ILE A 58 -3.73 13.63 2.28
CA ILE A 58 -4.19 15.02 2.39
C ILE A 58 -5.09 15.11 3.62
N MET A 59 -4.53 15.65 4.71
CA MET A 59 -5.17 15.92 6.01
C MET A 59 -5.44 14.72 6.92
N GLY A 60 -4.54 14.51 7.90
CA GLY A 60 -4.88 14.48 9.33
C GLY A 60 -5.80 13.39 9.91
N VAL A 61 -6.47 12.56 9.11
CA VAL A 61 -7.20 11.38 9.61
C VAL A 61 -6.14 10.41 10.13
N PRO A 62 -6.28 9.84 11.35
CA PRO A 62 -5.39 8.78 11.81
C PRO A 62 -5.52 7.61 10.85
N GLY A 63 -4.62 7.57 9.86
CA GLY A 63 -4.55 6.51 8.88
C GLY A 63 -4.51 5.18 9.62
N ARG A 64 -5.25 4.20 9.11
CA ARG A 64 -5.33 2.83 9.64
C ARG A 64 -3.93 2.43 10.14
N ARG A 65 -3.76 2.38 11.47
CA ARG A 65 -2.44 2.16 12.08
C ARG A 65 -1.91 0.84 11.56
N ARG A 66 -0.90 0.92 10.69
CA ARG A 66 -0.24 -0.27 10.16
C ARG A 66 0.38 -1.02 11.35
N PRO A 67 0.16 -2.35 11.47
CA PRO A 67 0.84 -3.13 12.49
C PRO A 67 2.35 -2.89 12.41
N ARG A 68 2.97 -2.55 13.54
CA ARG A 68 4.42 -2.48 13.66
C ARG A 68 4.91 -3.89 13.95
N ASN A 69 5.68 -4.45 13.02
CA ASN A 69 6.36 -5.73 13.18
C ASN A 69 7.84 -5.44 13.44
N ASP A 70 8.47 -6.26 14.26
CA ASP A 70 9.88 -6.09 14.64
C ASP A 70 10.83 -6.37 13.48
N MET A 71 10.38 -7.17 12.50
CA MET A 71 11.14 -7.53 11.30
C MET A 71 10.28 -7.41 10.04
N PRO A 72 10.89 -7.10 8.88
CA PRO A 72 10.17 -7.07 7.61
C PRO A 72 9.76 -8.50 7.20
N LEU A 73 8.66 -8.62 6.44
CA LEU A 73 8.11 -9.91 6.00
C LEU A 73 9.14 -10.77 5.26
N THR A 74 10.02 -10.15 4.50
CA THR A 74 11.10 -10.84 3.76
C THR A 74 12.02 -11.58 4.70
N ASP A 75 12.48 -10.93 5.77
CA ASP A 75 13.44 -11.52 6.68
C ASP A 75 12.76 -12.57 7.58
N ALA A 76 11.50 -12.34 7.98
CA ALA A 76 10.69 -13.33 8.69
C ALA A 76 10.51 -14.62 7.88
N LEU A 77 10.24 -14.48 6.58
CA LEU A 77 10.10 -15.63 5.68
C LEU A 77 11.43 -16.33 5.43
N VAL A 78 12.53 -15.58 5.29
CA VAL A 78 13.85 -16.17 5.11
C VAL A 78 14.25 -16.96 6.35
N GLU A 79 14.02 -16.44 7.55
CA GLU A 79 14.30 -17.13 8.81
C GLU A 79 13.46 -18.40 8.96
N LEU A 80 12.15 -18.31 8.72
CA LEU A 80 11.24 -19.46 8.80
C LEU A 80 11.62 -20.58 7.82
N LEU A 81 12.06 -20.22 6.62
CA LEU A 81 12.37 -21.17 5.55
C LEU A 81 13.80 -21.73 5.60
N LYS A 82 14.63 -21.31 6.58
CA LYS A 82 15.99 -21.86 6.76
C LYS A 82 15.93 -23.33 7.17
N ASP A 83 15.00 -23.65 8.06
CA ASP A 83 14.91 -24.97 8.68
C ASP A 83 13.78 -25.82 8.08
N LYS A 84 12.95 -25.24 7.21
CA LYS A 84 11.73 -25.88 6.69
C LYS A 84 11.48 -25.55 5.21
N THR A 85 10.87 -26.50 4.51
CA THR A 85 10.30 -26.28 3.18
C THR A 85 8.79 -26.21 3.33
N LEU A 86 8.19 -25.06 3.07
CA LEU A 86 6.76 -24.82 3.30
C LEU A 86 6.06 -24.40 2.02
N SER A 87 4.75 -24.68 1.98
CA SER A 87 3.86 -24.08 0.99
C SER A 87 3.52 -22.64 1.34
N VAL A 88 3.01 -21.88 0.36
CA VAL A 88 2.53 -20.50 0.59
C VAL A 88 1.49 -20.44 1.71
N THR A 89 0.62 -21.44 1.80
CA THR A 89 -0.42 -21.54 2.84
C THR A 89 0.21 -21.64 4.22
N GLU A 90 1.15 -22.57 4.36
CA GLU A 90 1.78 -22.88 5.63
C GLU A 90 2.71 -21.74 6.06
N ALA A 91 3.47 -21.16 5.11
CA ALA A 91 4.32 -20.01 5.38
C ALA A 91 3.52 -18.81 5.92
N ALA A 92 2.32 -18.55 5.38
CA ALA A 92 1.47 -17.47 5.89
C ALA A 92 0.99 -17.72 7.34
N ILE A 93 0.65 -18.96 7.68
CA ILE A 93 0.21 -19.34 9.02
C ILE A 93 1.38 -19.29 10.00
N GLU A 94 2.50 -19.89 9.63
CA GLU A 94 3.67 -20.01 10.49
C GLU A 94 4.34 -18.64 10.76
N VAL A 95 4.36 -17.73 9.77
CA VAL A 95 4.84 -16.35 9.99
C VAL A 95 3.94 -15.59 10.98
N GLN A 96 2.63 -15.78 10.94
CA GLN A 96 1.73 -15.19 11.94
C GLN A 96 1.92 -15.82 13.32
N LYS A 97 2.10 -17.15 13.41
CA LYS A 97 2.42 -17.84 14.66
C LYS A 97 3.74 -17.38 15.26
N ALA A 98 4.73 -17.07 14.41
CA ALA A 98 6.01 -16.50 14.81
C ALA A 98 5.89 -15.03 15.30
N GLY A 99 4.68 -14.45 15.30
CA GLY A 99 4.41 -13.13 15.87
C GLY A 99 4.23 -12.01 14.85
N TYR A 100 4.26 -12.31 13.54
CA TYR A 100 4.05 -11.30 12.51
C TYR A 100 2.59 -10.83 12.48
N LYS A 101 2.35 -9.56 12.78
CA LYS A 101 1.01 -8.97 12.82
C LYS A 101 0.63 -8.41 11.45
N THR A 102 -0.55 -8.78 10.98
CA THR A 102 -1.12 -8.27 9.73
C THR A 102 -2.63 -8.13 9.88
N THR A 103 -3.19 -7.08 9.30
CA THR A 103 -4.64 -6.85 9.21
C THR A 103 -5.15 -6.97 7.77
N SER A 104 -4.30 -7.47 6.85
CA SER A 104 -4.64 -7.56 5.44
C SER A 104 -5.39 -8.87 5.15
N PRO A 105 -6.59 -8.81 4.51
CA PRO A 105 -7.30 -10.02 4.08
C PRO A 105 -6.53 -10.77 2.97
N ASN A 106 -5.68 -10.07 2.21
CA ASN A 106 -4.90 -10.61 1.11
C ASN A 106 -3.49 -11.05 1.52
N PHE A 107 -3.25 -11.31 2.81
CA PHE A 107 -1.90 -11.61 3.32
C PHE A 107 -1.23 -12.79 2.61
N ARG A 108 -1.97 -13.85 2.30
CA ARG A 108 -1.46 -15.00 1.53
C ARG A 108 -0.89 -14.59 0.17
N THR A 109 -1.54 -13.66 -0.51
CA THR A 109 -1.09 -13.13 -1.81
C THR A 109 0.18 -12.31 -1.64
N ILE A 110 0.27 -11.51 -0.58
CA ILE A 110 1.48 -10.74 -0.25
C ILE A 110 2.65 -11.68 0.04
N VAL A 111 2.43 -12.74 0.81
CA VAL A 111 3.43 -13.79 1.06
C VAL A 111 3.87 -14.44 -0.25
N ASN A 112 2.93 -14.84 -1.12
CA ASN A 112 3.28 -15.41 -2.43
C ASN A 112 4.12 -14.47 -3.29
N GLN A 113 3.74 -13.19 -3.38
CA GLN A 113 4.50 -12.17 -4.12
C GLN A 113 5.91 -12.02 -3.54
N THR A 114 6.04 -12.05 -2.22
CA THR A 114 7.33 -11.96 -1.53
C THR A 114 8.22 -13.17 -1.82
N LEU A 115 7.66 -14.39 -1.73
CA LEU A 115 8.34 -15.65 -2.05
C LEU A 115 8.81 -15.73 -3.51
N LEU A 116 8.06 -15.12 -4.44
CA LEU A 116 8.42 -15.08 -5.87
C LEU A 116 9.46 -14.01 -6.22
N ARG A 117 9.52 -12.91 -5.46
CA ARG A 117 10.43 -11.78 -5.72
C ARG A 117 11.78 -11.92 -5.03
N GLU A 118 11.81 -12.57 -3.88
CA GLU A 118 13.00 -12.65 -3.04
C GLU A 118 14.03 -13.65 -3.58
N LYS A 119 15.23 -13.17 -3.92
CA LYS A 119 16.31 -13.99 -4.52
C LYS A 119 16.88 -15.03 -3.55
N ARG A 120 16.77 -14.78 -2.24
CA ARG A 120 17.22 -15.67 -1.17
C ARG A 120 16.35 -16.91 -1.00
N ILE A 121 15.14 -16.91 -1.57
CA ILE A 121 14.17 -18.00 -1.45
C ILE A 121 14.08 -18.73 -2.78
N LYS A 122 14.15 -20.06 -2.73
CA LYS A 122 14.10 -20.92 -3.91
C LYS A 122 12.85 -21.79 -3.90
N ARG A 123 12.26 -21.94 -5.08
CA ARG A 123 11.14 -22.84 -5.30
C ARG A 123 11.66 -24.25 -5.55
N VAL A 124 11.30 -25.18 -4.66
CA VAL A 124 11.74 -26.59 -4.71
C VAL A 124 10.75 -27.47 -5.49
N GLY A 125 9.46 -27.09 -5.49
CA GLY A 125 8.40 -27.88 -6.12
C GLY A 125 7.16 -27.06 -6.48
N ARG A 126 6.03 -27.72 -6.75
CA ARG A 126 4.76 -27.02 -7.02
C ARG A 126 4.26 -26.35 -5.74
N GLY A 127 4.52 -25.04 -5.64
CA GLY A 127 4.07 -24.22 -4.52
C GLY A 127 4.87 -24.39 -3.23
N LEU A 128 6.05 -25.04 -3.27
CA LEU A 128 6.94 -25.27 -2.13
C LEU A 128 8.20 -24.40 -2.23
N TYR A 129 8.56 -23.75 -1.13
CA TYR A 129 9.66 -22.79 -1.04
C TYR A 129 10.61 -23.12 0.12
N THR A 130 11.90 -22.83 -0.04
CA THR A 130 12.94 -22.94 1.00
C THR A 130 13.96 -21.82 0.88
N SER A 131 14.60 -21.41 1.97
CA SER A 131 15.78 -20.51 1.97
C SER A 131 17.07 -21.22 2.33
N ALA A 132 17.02 -22.51 2.67
CA ALA A 132 18.19 -23.34 2.91
C ALA A 132 19.09 -23.45 1.65
N PRO A 133 20.42 -23.53 1.80
CA PRO A 133 21.28 -24.01 0.75
C PRO A 133 21.00 -25.50 0.54
N THR A 134 20.07 -25.79 -0.37
CA THR A 134 19.79 -27.12 -0.94
C THR A 134 19.46 -28.24 0.06
N ALA A 135 18.17 -28.48 0.27
CA ALA A 135 17.68 -29.81 0.64
C ALA A 135 16.56 -30.23 -0.34
N GLY A 136 16.84 -31.24 -1.16
CA GLY A 136 15.80 -32.06 -1.78
C GLY A 136 15.29 -31.62 -3.16
N GLY A 137 16.15 -31.64 -4.18
CA GLY A 137 15.68 -31.76 -5.56
C GLY A 137 14.95 -33.08 -5.75
N SER A 138 13.61 -33.07 -5.72
CA SER A 138 12.82 -34.25 -6.09
C SER A 138 12.96 -34.47 -7.60
N LYS A 139 13.41 -35.67 -7.95
CA LYS A 139 13.81 -36.09 -9.30
C LYS A 139 12.70 -35.82 -10.32
N LYS A 140 13.07 -35.18 -11.44
CA LYS A 140 12.24 -35.06 -12.66
C LYS A 140 11.78 -36.46 -13.11
N THR A 141 10.48 -36.73 -13.09
CA THR A 141 9.88 -37.81 -13.88
C THR A 141 9.25 -37.22 -15.14
N THR A 142 10.03 -37.13 -16.20
CA THR A 142 9.54 -36.79 -17.55
C THR A 142 8.66 -37.92 -18.07
N ARG A 143 7.34 -37.86 -17.85
CA ARG A 143 6.39 -38.73 -18.58
C ARG A 143 5.98 -38.04 -19.87
N LYS A 144 6.74 -38.32 -20.94
CA LYS A 144 6.46 -37.97 -22.34
C LYS A 144 5.06 -38.44 -22.72
N LYS A 145 4.07 -37.54 -22.78
CA LYS A 145 2.72 -37.87 -23.26
C LYS A 145 2.82 -38.14 -24.76
N ARG A 146 2.77 -39.43 -25.13
CA ARG A 146 2.75 -39.93 -26.51
C ARG A 146 1.60 -39.25 -27.25
N ARG A 147 1.91 -38.56 -28.35
CA ARG A 147 0.95 -38.20 -29.39
C ARG A 147 0.39 -39.51 -29.94
N SER A 148 -0.89 -39.77 -29.70
CA SER A 148 -1.63 -40.79 -30.44
C SER A 148 -2.22 -40.11 -31.67
N ARG A 149 -1.67 -40.46 -32.84
CA ARG A 149 -2.30 -40.27 -34.14
C ARG A 149 -3.33 -41.39 -34.31
N ARG A 150 -4.59 -41.04 -34.53
CA ARG A 150 -5.45 -41.67 -35.53
C ARG A 150 -6.66 -40.78 -35.77
#